data_AF-A0A350V528-F1
#
_entry.id   AF-A0A350V528-F1
#
_cell.length_a   1.000
_cell.length_b   1.000
_cell.length_c   1.000
_cell.angle_alpha   90.00
_cell.angle_beta   90.00
_cell.angle_gamma   90.00
#
_symmetry.space_group_name_H-M   'P 1'
#
loop_
_entity.id
_entity.type
_entity.pdbx_description
1 polymer ?
#
loop_
_entity_poly.entity_id
_entity_poly.type
_entity_poly.pdbx_seq_one_letter_code
_entity_poly.pdbx_strand_id
1 'polypeptide(L)' 'KRIIYCSNQDDPKGRNFDLYMINVDGTGNERITYNDTFDGFPMFSLHDGGKKFVFCSNRFNAKQGETNVFICDWVE' A
#
# COMPACT_ATOMS: atom_id res chain seq x y z
N LYS A 1 -8.55 -8.02 13.23
CA LYS A 1 -7.93 -6.68 13.12
C LYS A 1 -6.56 -6.87 12.49
N ARG A 2 -6.23 -6.07 11.48
CA ARG A 2 -4.95 -6.13 10.78
C ARG A 2 -4.30 -4.76 10.75
N ILE A 3 -2.99 -4.72 10.55
CA ILE A 3 -2.18 -3.51 10.37
C ILE A 3 -1.77 -3.47 8.91
N ILE A 4 -2.01 -2.35 8.23
CA ILE A 4 -1.47 -2.09 6.90
C ILE A 4 -0.21 -1.24 7.02
N TYR A 5 0.85 -1.62 6.30
CA TYR A 5 2.14 -0.94 6.33
C TYR A 5 2.83 -1.01 4.97
N CYS A 6 3.90 -0.24 4.82
CA CYS A 6 4.70 -0.14 3.60
C CYS A 6 6.06 -0.80 3.88
N SER A 7 6.50 -1.69 2.99
CA SER A 7 7.77 -2.42 3.13
C SER A 7 8.39 -2.70 1.77
N ASN A 8 9.72 -2.81 1.73
CA ASN A 8 10.50 -3.22 0.56
C ASN A 8 11.02 -4.65 0.69
N GLN A 9 10.40 -5.48 1.56
CA GLN A 9 10.88 -6.83 1.88
C GLN A 9 11.00 -7.78 0.68
N ASP A 10 10.17 -7.58 -0.36
CA ASP A 10 10.20 -8.39 -1.59
C ASP A 10 10.96 -7.72 -2.75
N ASP A 11 11.63 -6.57 -2.53
CA ASP A 11 12.49 -5.96 -3.54
C ASP A 11 13.97 -6.27 -3.27
N PRO A 12 14.65 -7.09 -4.10
CA PRO A 12 16.07 -7.39 -3.93
C PRO A 12 16.97 -6.15 -4.06
N LYS A 13 16.47 -5.04 -4.65
CA LYS A 13 17.20 -3.78 -4.78
C LYS A 13 16.92 -2.80 -3.62
N GLY A 14 15.94 -3.10 -2.77
CA GLY A 14 15.58 -2.32 -1.57
C GLY A 14 14.99 -0.93 -1.82
N ARG A 15 14.55 -0.60 -3.03
CA ARG A 15 13.99 0.74 -3.35
C ARG A 15 12.52 0.71 -3.76
N ASN A 16 12.01 -0.43 -4.17
CA ASN A 16 10.60 -0.61 -4.46
C ASN A 16 9.88 -1.03 -3.18
N PHE A 17 8.87 -0.26 -2.80
CA PHE A 17 8.04 -0.54 -1.65
C PHE A 17 6.65 -0.93 -2.12
N ASP A 18 6.07 -1.90 -1.44
CA ASP A 18 4.68 -2.31 -1.61
C ASP A 18 3.94 -2.18 -0.29
N LEU A 19 2.61 -2.25 -0.37
CA LEU A 19 1.74 -2.31 0.79
C LEU A 19 1.57 -3.76 1.24
N TYR A 20 1.65 -3.96 2.55
CA TYR A 20 1.48 -5.24 3.20
C TYR A 20 0.48 -5.12 4.32
N MET A 21 -0.16 -6.23 4.65
CA MET A 21 -1.07 -6.32 5.77
C MET A 21 -0.71 -7.51 6.66
N ILE A 22 -0.79 -7.31 7.97
CA ILE A 22 -0.39 -8.32 8.96
C ILE A 22 -1.40 -8.36 10.11
N ASN A 23 -1.57 -9.51 10.74
CA ASN A 23 -2.34 -9.62 11.97
C ASN A 23 -1.65 -8.85 13.10
N VAL A 24 -2.42 -8.38 14.08
CA VAL A 24 -1.88 -7.64 15.24
C VAL A 24 -0.94 -8.50 16.10
N ASP A 25 -1.06 -9.83 16.02
CA ASP A 25 -0.16 -10.79 16.67
C ASP A 25 1.12 -11.09 15.86
N GLY A 26 1.31 -10.45 14.70
CA GLY A 26 2.47 -10.64 13.83
C GLY A 26 2.36 -11.82 12.87
N THR A 27 1.25 -12.55 12.84
CA THR A 27 1.02 -13.63 11.88
C THR A 27 0.35 -13.14 10.59
N GLY A 28 0.24 -14.01 9.57
CA GLY A 28 -0.57 -13.73 8.39
C GLY A 28 -0.10 -12.52 7.57
N ASN A 29 1.21 -12.35 7.43
CA ASN A 29 1.79 -11.33 6.55
C ASN A 29 1.38 -11.58 5.09
N GLU A 30 0.74 -10.59 4.49
CA GLU A 30 0.16 -10.63 3.15
C GLU A 30 0.59 -9.39 2.35
N ARG A 31 1.04 -9.59 1.12
CA ARG A 31 1.32 -8.49 0.18
C ARG A 31 0.03 -8.05 -0.53
N ILE A 32 -0.24 -6.75 -0.51
CA ILE A 32 -1.49 -6.16 -1.02
C ILE A 32 -1.30 -5.52 -2.39
N THR A 33 -0.15 -4.89 -2.64
CA THR A 33 0.18 -4.31 -3.96
C THR A 33 1.38 -5.01 -4.58
N TYR A 34 1.44 -5.01 -5.92
CA TYR A 34 2.41 -5.79 -6.71
C TYR A 34 2.99 -4.94 -7.86
N ASN A 35 3.20 -3.66 -7.61
CA ASN A 35 3.62 -2.74 -8.66
C ASN A 35 5.15 -2.69 -8.72
N ASP A 36 5.71 -2.53 -9.92
CA ASP A 36 7.17 -2.43 -10.11
C ASP A 36 7.75 -1.07 -9.68
N THR A 37 6.89 -0.18 -9.18
CA THR A 37 7.25 1.14 -8.65
C THR A 37 6.59 1.38 -7.29
N PHE A 38 7.15 2.34 -6.55
CA PHE A 38 6.79 2.65 -5.17
C PHE A 38 5.29 2.76 -4.93
N ASP A 39 4.82 2.07 -3.88
CA ASP A 39 3.53 2.25 -3.23
C ASP A 39 3.75 2.51 -1.73
N GLY A 40 3.03 3.48 -1.16
CA GLY A 40 3.22 3.87 0.24
C GLY A 40 2.14 4.75 0.83
N PHE A 41 2.37 5.17 2.07
CA PHE A 41 1.49 6.07 2.85
C PHE A 41 0.02 5.59 2.91
N PRO A 42 -0.24 4.33 3.31
CA PRO A 42 -1.59 3.78 3.33
C PRO A 42 -2.47 4.41 4.43
N MET A 43 -3.73 4.67 4.14
CA MET A 43 -4.73 5.10 5.12
C MET A 43 -6.13 4.58 4.77
N PHE A 44 -6.82 4.02 5.76
CA PHE A 44 -8.26 3.73 5.67
C PHE A 44 -9.08 4.95 6.05
N SER A 45 -10.15 5.20 5.31
CA SER A 45 -11.15 6.21 5.66
C SER A 45 -11.87 5.83 6.95
N LEU A 46 -11.77 6.68 7.97
CA LEU A 46 -12.44 6.46 9.25
C LEU A 46 -13.92 6.87 9.21
N HIS A 47 -14.33 7.68 8.25
CA HIS A 47 -15.68 8.22 8.16
C HIS A 47 -16.70 7.23 7.57
N ASP A 48 -16.25 6.24 6.80
CA ASP A 48 -17.10 5.23 6.15
C ASP A 48 -16.87 3.80 6.65
N GLY A 49 -16.15 3.66 7.77
CA GLY A 49 -15.84 2.35 8.35
C GLY A 49 -14.75 1.57 7.61
N GLY A 50 -13.86 2.25 6.88
CA GLY A 50 -12.76 1.64 6.14
C GLY A 50 -13.15 1.14 4.75
N LYS A 51 -14.27 1.62 4.19
CA LYS A 51 -14.73 1.26 2.84
C LYS A 51 -13.90 1.94 1.77
N LYS A 52 -13.33 3.11 2.07
CA LYS A 52 -12.36 3.76 1.18
C LYS A 52 -10.95 3.60 1.72
N PHE A 53 -10.04 3.37 0.79
CA PHE A 53 -8.61 3.26 1.05
C PHE A 53 -7.85 4.25 0.18
N VAL A 54 -6.91 4.96 0.78
CA VAL A 54 -6.01 5.88 0.07
C VAL A 54 -4.57 5.45 0.25
N PHE A 55 -3.79 5.62 -0.81
CA PHE A 55 -2.35 5.39 -0.80
C PHE A 55 -1.70 6.24 -1.88
N CYS A 56 -0.39 6.43 -1.76
CA CYS A 56 0.42 7.07 -2.78
C CYS A 56 1.10 6.02 -3.64
N SER A 57 1.23 6.29 -4.93
CA SER A 57 1.94 5.41 -5.85
C SER A 57 2.63 6.17 -6.98
N ASN A 58 3.69 5.57 -7.49
CA ASN A 58 4.40 6.01 -8.69
C ASN A 58 3.90 5.30 -9.96
N ARG A 59 2.73 4.63 -9.89
CA ARG A 59 2.07 4.03 -11.06
C ARG A 59 1.44 5.11 -11.93
N PHE A 60 1.43 4.86 -13.25
CA PHE A 60 0.80 5.73 -14.26
C PHE A 60 1.30 7.19 -14.28
N ASN A 61 2.53 7.43 -13.82
CA ASN A 61 3.12 8.76 -13.85
C ASN A 61 3.40 9.25 -15.28
N ALA A 62 3.30 10.56 -15.48
CA ALA A 62 3.74 11.20 -16.71
C ALA A 62 5.27 11.34 -16.78
N LYS A 63 5.93 11.44 -15.61
CA LYS A 63 7.39 11.57 -15.49
C LYS A 63 7.95 10.70 -14.38
N GLN A 64 9.21 10.30 -14.53
CA GLN A 64 9.93 9.56 -13.48
C GLN A 64 10.02 10.41 -12.19
N GLY A 65 9.73 9.78 -11.05
CA GLY A 65 9.83 10.42 -9.73
C GLY A 65 8.57 11.16 -9.28
N GLU A 66 7.52 11.22 -10.10
CA GLU A 66 6.20 11.68 -9.64
C GLU A 66 5.62 10.71 -8.61
N THR A 67 4.76 11.20 -7.72
CA THR A 67 4.00 10.38 -6.78
C THR A 67 2.58 10.92 -6.76
N ASN A 68 1.62 10.06 -7.08
CA ASN A 68 0.21 10.39 -7.18
C ASN A 68 -0.58 9.78 -6.03
N VAL A 69 -1.68 10.42 -5.66
CA VAL A 69 -2.61 9.92 -4.64
C VAL A 69 -3.72 9.12 -5.32
N PHE A 70 -3.92 7.89 -4.86
CA PHE A 70 -4.97 6.99 -5.32
C PHE A 70 -6.01 6.81 -4.22
N ILE A 71 -7.27 6.69 -4.63
CA ILE A 71 -8.38 6.28 -3.79
C ILE A 71 -9.07 5.08 -4.44
N CYS A 72 -9.40 4.07 -3.64
CA CYS A 72 -10.17 2.92 -4.10
C CYS A 72 -11.21 2.51 -3.06
N ASP A 73 -12.17 1.70 -3.51
CA ASP A 73 -13.00 0.90 -2.63
C ASP A 73 -12.19 -0.26 -2.07
N TRP A 74 -12.28 -0.47 -0.77
CA TRP A 74 -11.74 -1.64 -0.10
C TRP A 74 -12.77 -2.76 -0.07
N VAL A 75 -12.35 -3.96 -0.47
CA VAL A 75 -13.17 -5.18 -0.48
C VAL A 75 -12.39 -6.24 0.29
N GLU A 76 -13.05 -6.88 1.27
CA GLU A 76 -12.48 -8.02 2.01
C GLU A 76 -12.57 -9.34 1.24
#